data_AF-A0A9P9NQV4-F1
#
_entry.id   AF-A0A9P9NQV4-F1
#
_cell.length_a   1.000
_cell.length_b   1.000
_cell.length_c   1.000
_cell.angle_alpha   90.00
_cell.angle_beta   90.00
_cell.angle_gamma   90.00
#
_symmetry.space_group_name_H-M   'P 1'
#
loop_
_entity.id
_entity.type
_entity.pdbx_description
1 polymer ?
#
loop_
_entity_poly.entity_id
_entity_poly.type
_entity_poly.pdbx_seq_one_letter_code
_entity_poly.pdbx_strand_id
1 'polypeptide(L)'
;FIAIDFEYSHHSPKTGRIRLREVGISMLDTRGLCHQSGSLKDVISTQHYRTVADTKKFLFGKSVDISQDDLVLILKRLLYLDDGSPKPNRDLILVGHGFGFEIKVLRGLGLDLNLASSVVEIFDTEFLGYEVFGKNFNSSLSKVVEATGISGGFFHNAGNDANFSLRAM
;
A
#
# COMPACT_ATOMS: atom_id res chain seq x y z
N PHE A 1 -4.80 2.44 -9.58
CA PHE A 1 -4.81 2.36 -8.10
C PHE A 1 -3.56 1.67 -7.61
N ILE A 2 -2.99 2.18 -6.53
CA ILE A 2 -1.84 1.60 -5.83
C ILE A 2 -2.18 1.59 -4.35
N ALA A 3 -2.32 0.42 -3.74
CA ALA A 3 -2.38 0.30 -2.29
C ALA A 3 -0.99 0.11 -1.71
N ILE A 4 -0.70 0.80 -0.61
CA ILE A 4 0.57 0.71 0.10
C ILE A 4 0.28 0.52 1.59
N ASP A 5 1.01 -0.39 2.21
CA ASP A 5 0.99 -0.63 3.65
C ASP A 5 2.42 -0.81 4.17
N PHE A 6 2.71 -0.37 5.39
CA PHE A 6 4.03 -0.42 6.00
C PHE A 6 4.01 -1.07 7.38
N GLU A 7 4.91 -2.03 7.58
CA GLU A 7 5.34 -2.42 8.93
C GLU A 7 6.71 -1.79 9.19
N TYR A 8 6.89 -1.14 10.33
CA TYR A 8 8.11 -0.41 10.64
C TYR A 8 8.42 -0.48 12.14
N SER A 9 9.68 -0.26 12.48
CA SER A 9 10.09 -0.10 13.87
C SER A 9 9.97 1.36 14.30
N HIS A 10 9.71 1.61 15.59
CA HIS A 10 9.50 2.95 16.13
C HIS A 10 10.53 3.97 15.63
N HIS A 11 10.03 5.18 15.34
CA HIS A 11 10.85 6.35 15.02
C HIS A 11 11.92 6.53 16.10
N SER A 12 13.20 6.48 15.70
CA SER A 12 14.32 6.74 16.59
C SER A 12 14.52 8.25 16.73
N PRO A 13 14.25 8.86 17.90
CA PRO A 13 14.47 10.29 18.10
C PRO A 13 15.95 10.69 17.97
N LYS A 14 16.86 9.72 18.17
CA LYS A 14 18.31 9.93 18.13
C LYS A 14 18.86 10.06 16.71
N THR A 15 18.25 9.36 15.75
CA THR A 15 18.73 9.33 14.36
C THR A 15 17.79 10.04 13.41
N GLY A 16 16.55 10.33 13.82
CA GLY A 16 15.49 10.88 12.96
C GLY A 16 15.09 9.94 11.81
N ARG A 17 15.51 8.67 11.87
CA ARG A 17 15.33 7.69 10.79
C ARG A 17 14.21 6.71 11.14
N ILE A 18 13.33 6.47 10.18
CA ILE A 18 12.36 5.39 10.19
C ILE A 18 13.03 4.15 9.59
N ARG A 19 12.85 2.99 10.24
CA ARG A 19 13.32 1.71 9.72
C ARG A 19 12.12 0.85 9.38
N LEU A 20 11.86 0.72 8.08
CA LEU A 20 10.88 -0.19 7.51
C LEU A 20 11.27 -1.63 7.84
N ARG A 21 10.29 -2.46 8.18
CA ARG A 21 10.43 -3.92 8.35
C ARG A 21 9.79 -4.64 7.17
N GLU A 22 8.57 -4.24 6.80
CA GLU A 22 7.84 -4.79 5.67
C GLU A 22 7.17 -3.66 4.87
N VAL A 23 6.97 -3.90 3.58
CA VAL A 23 6.20 -3.02 2.68
C VAL A 23 5.35 -3.88 1.79
N GLY A 24 4.04 -3.60 1.79
CA GLY A 24 3.10 -4.13 0.81
C GLY A 24 2.84 -3.13 -0.29
N ILE A 25 2.83 -3.59 -1.53
CA ILE A 25 2.41 -2.80 -2.68
C ILE A 25 1.45 -3.65 -3.49
N SER A 26 0.21 -3.18 -3.66
CA SER A 26 -0.78 -3.82 -4.53
C SER A 26 -1.21 -2.85 -5.62
N MET A 27 -1.27 -3.31 -6.86
CA MET A 27 -1.53 -2.44 -8.01
C MET A 27 -2.64 -2.99 -8.88
N LEU A 28 -3.58 -2.10 -9.22
CA LEU A 28 -4.63 -2.31 -10.21
C LEU A 28 -4.49 -1.25 -11.31
N ASP A 29 -4.20 -1.71 -12.53
CA ASP A 29 -4.22 -0.89 -13.74
C ASP A 29 -5.59 -1.03 -14.42
N THR A 30 -6.45 -0.03 -14.27
CA THR A 30 -7.81 -0.05 -14.82
C THR A 30 -7.84 -0.11 -16.34
N ARG A 31 -6.77 0.29 -17.04
CA ARG A 31 -6.68 0.17 -18.51
C ARG A 31 -6.59 -1.30 -18.95
N GLY A 32 -6.03 -2.15 -18.09
CA GLY A 32 -6.01 -3.60 -18.30
C GLY A 32 -7.39 -4.25 -18.20
N LEU A 33 -8.34 -3.62 -17.50
CA LEU A 33 -9.70 -4.16 -17.34
C LEU A 33 -10.49 -4.17 -18.65
N CYS A 34 -10.26 -3.18 -19.53
CA CYS A 34 -10.99 -3.05 -20.80
C CYS A 34 -10.69 -4.17 -21.81
N HIS A 35 -9.62 -4.93 -21.61
CA HIS A 35 -9.12 -5.91 -22.58
C HIS A 35 -8.94 -7.32 -22.00
N GLN A 36 -9.35 -7.58 -20.76
CA GLN A 36 -9.20 -8.90 -20.16
C GLN A 36 -10.40 -9.82 -20.42
N SER A 37 -10.12 -10.97 -21.01
CA SER A 37 -10.98 -12.16 -21.08
C SER A 37 -10.62 -13.23 -20.03
N GLY A 38 -9.65 -12.92 -19.14
CA GLY A 38 -9.12 -13.82 -18.11
C GLY A 38 -9.81 -13.69 -16.73
N SER A 39 -9.30 -14.43 -15.74
CA SER A 39 -9.82 -14.38 -14.36
C SER A 39 -9.49 -13.05 -13.70
N LEU A 40 -10.47 -12.43 -13.03
CA LEU A 40 -10.29 -11.21 -12.20
C LEU A 40 -9.21 -11.35 -11.12
N LYS A 41 -8.80 -12.59 -10.80
CA LYS A 41 -7.75 -12.88 -9.82
C LYS A 41 -6.36 -12.37 -10.24
N ASP A 42 -6.12 -12.20 -11.54
CA ASP A 42 -4.80 -11.82 -12.08
C ASP A 42 -4.68 -10.32 -12.37
N VAL A 43 -5.72 -9.54 -12.09
CA VAL A 43 -5.76 -8.10 -12.38
C VAL A 43 -4.97 -7.30 -11.33
N ILE A 44 -4.99 -7.75 -10.07
CA ILE A 44 -4.25 -7.12 -8.98
C ILE A 44 -2.91 -7.83 -8.84
N SER A 45 -1.83 -7.11 -9.15
CA SER A 45 -0.48 -7.56 -8.80
C SER A 45 -0.17 -7.15 -7.36
N THR A 46 0.56 -7.97 -6.61
CA THR A 46 0.97 -7.62 -5.25
C THR A 46 2.39 -8.06 -4.98
N GLN A 47 3.15 -7.17 -4.36
CA GLN A 47 4.51 -7.42 -3.92
C GLN A 47 4.59 -7.20 -2.40
N HIS A 48 5.42 -8.03 -1.76
CA HIS A 48 5.70 -7.93 -0.34
C HIS A 48 7.22 -7.92 -0.14
N TYR A 49 7.75 -6.79 0.34
CA TYR A 49 9.17 -6.59 0.58
C TYR A 49 9.47 -6.60 2.06
N ARG A 50 10.60 -7.17 2.46
CA ARG A 50 11.04 -7.24 3.86
C ARG A 50 12.49 -6.81 4.01
N THR A 51 12.80 -6.02 5.03
CA THR A 51 14.18 -5.69 5.40
C THR A 51 14.74 -6.59 6.51
N VAL A 52 13.86 -7.37 7.13
CA VAL A 52 14.17 -8.36 8.16
C VAL A 52 13.32 -9.59 7.87
N ALA A 53 13.93 -10.77 7.86
CA ALA A 53 13.20 -12.01 7.66
C ALA A 53 12.16 -12.21 8.78
N ASP A 54 10.96 -12.61 8.39
CA ASP A 54 9.86 -13.00 9.28
C ASP A 54 9.23 -14.33 8.82
N THR A 55 8.28 -14.82 9.61
CA THR A 55 7.50 -16.03 9.33
C THR A 55 6.06 -15.71 8.92
N LYS A 56 5.74 -14.44 8.66
CA LYS A 56 4.38 -14.01 8.30
C LYS A 56 4.04 -14.59 6.92
N LYS A 57 2.85 -15.16 6.80
CA LYS A 57 2.41 -15.78 5.56
C LYS A 57 1.90 -14.72 4.59
N PHE A 58 2.60 -14.54 3.48
CA PHE A 58 2.12 -13.74 2.36
C PHE A 58 1.25 -14.59 1.43
N LEU A 59 0.02 -14.15 1.15
CA LEU A 59 -0.98 -14.91 0.40
C LEU A 59 -0.87 -14.75 -1.12
N PHE A 60 -0.27 -13.65 -1.58
CA PHE A 60 -0.35 -13.22 -2.98
C PHE A 60 0.97 -13.41 -3.74
N GLY A 61 1.88 -14.24 -3.23
CA GLY A 61 3.15 -14.55 -3.89
C GLY A 61 4.22 -14.99 -2.91
N LYS A 62 5.46 -14.54 -3.15
CA LYS A 62 6.62 -14.77 -2.30
C LYS A 62 7.14 -13.45 -1.77
N SER A 63 7.44 -13.39 -0.47
CA SER A 63 8.13 -12.25 0.14
C SER A 63 9.53 -12.10 -0.46
N VAL A 64 9.96 -10.87 -0.66
CA VAL A 64 11.28 -10.53 -1.18
C VAL A 64 12.08 -9.84 -0.10
N ASP A 65 13.19 -10.45 0.32
CA ASP A 65 14.12 -9.83 1.27
C ASP A 65 14.99 -8.81 0.52
N ILE A 66 15.08 -7.59 1.04
CA ILE A 66 15.69 -6.45 0.35
C ILE A 66 16.33 -5.48 1.36
N SER A 67 17.33 -4.71 0.92
CA SER A 67 17.90 -3.65 1.75
C SER A 67 16.91 -2.49 1.93
N GLN A 68 17.06 -1.72 3.02
CA GLN A 68 16.23 -0.53 3.22
C GLN A 68 16.43 0.52 2.10
N ASP A 69 17.66 0.68 1.60
CA ASP A 69 17.97 1.68 0.58
C ASP A 69 17.36 1.31 -0.78
N ASP A 70 17.43 0.03 -1.18
CA ASP A 70 16.79 -0.45 -2.41
C ASP A 70 15.26 -0.36 -2.32
N LEU A 71 14.69 -0.62 -1.14
CA LEU A 71 13.26 -0.48 -0.90
C LEU A 71 12.79 0.98 -1.01
N VAL A 72 13.55 1.92 -0.47
CA VAL A 72 13.29 3.36 -0.65
C VAL A 72 13.39 3.73 -2.13
N LEU A 73 14.34 3.17 -2.87
CA LEU A 73 14.46 3.40 -4.32
C LEU A 73 13.25 2.85 -5.09
N ILE A 74 12.70 1.68 -4.70
CA ILE A 74 11.47 1.14 -5.27
C ILE A 74 10.29 2.09 -5.02
N LEU A 75 10.10 2.54 -3.77
CA LEU A 75 9.04 3.50 -3.42
C LEU A 75 9.19 4.82 -4.19
N LYS A 76 10.43 5.31 -4.34
CA LYS A 76 10.72 6.49 -5.14
C LYS A 76 10.33 6.28 -6.60
N ARG A 77 10.73 5.16 -7.22
CA ARG A 77 10.35 4.83 -8.61
C ARG A 77 8.87 4.55 -8.78
N LEU A 78 8.17 4.15 -7.73
CA LEU A 78 6.73 3.96 -7.75
C LEU A 78 6.00 5.31 -7.88
N LEU A 79 6.43 6.30 -7.10
CA LEU A 79 5.76 7.60 -6.95
C LEU A 79 6.29 8.69 -7.90
N TYR A 80 7.58 8.66 -8.26
CA TYR A 80 8.27 9.67 -9.05
C TYR A 80 8.90 9.06 -10.32
N LEU A 81 9.34 9.90 -11.26
CA LEU A 81 10.33 9.50 -12.27
C LEU A 81 11.75 9.57 -11.72
N ASP A 82 12.69 8.92 -12.41
CA ASP A 82 14.11 8.87 -12.02
C ASP A 82 14.77 10.27 -11.98
N ASP A 83 14.30 11.22 -12.78
CA ASP A 83 14.76 12.62 -12.83
C ASP A 83 13.94 13.57 -11.94
N GLY A 84 12.96 13.05 -11.20
CA GLY A 84 12.05 13.83 -10.35
C GLY A 84 10.90 14.52 -11.10
N SER A 85 10.79 14.35 -12.42
CA SER A 85 9.65 14.87 -13.18
C SER A 85 8.38 14.01 -12.98
N PRO A 86 7.18 14.53 -13.28
CA PRO A 86 5.94 13.76 -13.18
C PRO A 86 5.93 12.59 -14.17
N LYS A 87 5.54 11.38 -13.72
CA LYS A 87 5.33 10.24 -14.63
C LYS A 87 4.42 10.67 -15.79
N PRO A 88 4.82 10.47 -17.07
CA PRO A 88 4.01 10.93 -18.17
C PRO A 88 2.65 10.23 -18.12
N ASN A 89 1.60 11.02 -17.98
CA ASN A 89 0.22 10.65 -18.30
C ASN A 89 -0.37 9.48 -17.49
N ARG A 90 -0.10 9.40 -16.19
CA ARG A 90 -0.76 8.41 -15.33
C ARG A 90 -1.19 8.98 -13.99
N ASP A 91 -2.50 9.14 -13.86
CA ASP A 91 -3.15 9.42 -12.60
C ASP A 91 -3.00 8.21 -11.65
N LEU A 92 -2.45 8.47 -10.48
CA LEU A 92 -2.26 7.52 -9.40
C LEU A 92 -3.27 7.85 -8.31
N ILE A 93 -4.07 6.85 -7.96
CA ILE A 93 -4.91 6.86 -6.77
C ILE A 93 -4.21 5.96 -5.76
N LEU A 94 -3.82 6.53 -4.62
CA LEU A 94 -3.27 5.76 -3.51
C LEU A 94 -4.40 5.20 -2.65
N VAL A 95 -4.18 4.02 -2.10
CA VAL A 95 -5.14 3.34 -1.21
C VAL A 95 -4.39 2.84 0.01
N GLY A 96 -5.02 2.86 1.18
CA GLY A 96 -4.55 2.10 2.34
C GLY A 96 -5.55 2.16 3.48
N HIS A 97 -5.08 1.88 4.69
CA HIS A 97 -5.94 1.75 5.86
C HIS A 97 -5.36 2.54 7.04
N GLY A 98 -5.97 3.67 7.38
CA GLY A 98 -5.37 4.62 8.32
C GLY A 98 -4.17 5.36 7.71
N PHE A 99 -4.30 5.77 6.43
CA PHE A 99 -3.22 6.22 5.53
C PHE A 99 -2.43 7.44 6.05
N GLY A 100 -2.97 8.15 7.03
CA GLY A 100 -2.27 9.23 7.72
C GLY A 100 -0.94 8.78 8.36
N PHE A 101 -0.81 7.49 8.68
CA PHE A 101 0.44 6.92 9.17
C PHE A 101 1.47 6.73 8.04
N GLU A 102 1.05 6.16 6.92
CA GLU A 102 1.86 5.91 5.72
C GLU A 102 2.47 7.21 5.18
N ILE A 103 1.71 8.31 5.19
CA ILE A 103 2.18 9.64 4.80
C ILE A 103 3.37 10.08 5.67
N LYS A 104 3.32 9.84 6.99
CA LYS A 104 4.41 10.19 7.91
C LYS A 104 5.65 9.33 7.64
N VAL A 105 5.46 8.05 7.33
CA VAL A 105 6.55 7.13 6.96
C VAL A 105 7.23 7.60 5.69
N LEU A 106 6.47 7.81 4.62
CA LEU A 106 6.97 8.29 3.34
C LEU A 106 7.76 9.60 3.50
N ARG A 107 7.22 10.56 4.24
CA ARG A 107 7.92 11.82 4.53
C ARG A 107 9.23 11.60 5.29
N GLY A 108 9.24 10.71 6.29
CA GLY A 108 10.46 10.36 7.03
C GLY A 108 11.52 9.64 6.19
N LEU A 109 11.13 9.06 5.05
CA LEU A 109 12.02 8.49 4.04
C LEU A 109 12.43 9.50 2.96
N GLY A 110 12.00 10.77 3.07
CA GLY A 110 12.28 11.82 2.09
C GLY A 110 11.38 11.78 0.85
N LEU A 111 10.24 11.08 0.92
CA LEU A 111 9.25 10.96 -0.15
C LEU A 111 8.03 11.82 0.22
N ASP A 112 7.99 13.06 -0.26
CA ASP A 112 6.84 13.96 -0.03
C ASP A 112 5.80 13.84 -1.15
N LEU A 113 4.63 13.28 -0.82
CA LEU A 113 3.52 13.10 -1.76
C LEU A 113 3.05 14.42 -2.41
N ASN A 114 3.27 15.58 -1.78
CA ASN A 114 2.95 16.87 -2.40
C ASN A 114 3.81 17.15 -3.64
N LEU A 115 4.98 16.52 -3.74
CA LEU A 115 5.88 16.60 -4.91
C LEU A 115 5.57 15.51 -5.95
N ALA A 116 4.75 14.52 -5.61
CA ALA A 116 4.34 13.44 -6.50
C ALA A 116 3.08 13.85 -7.27
N SER A 117 3.21 14.77 -8.24
CA SER A 117 2.06 15.37 -8.93
C SER A 117 1.19 14.40 -9.74
N SER A 118 1.63 13.16 -9.93
CA SER A 118 0.84 12.07 -10.51
C SER A 118 -0.17 11.47 -9.52
N VAL A 119 0.01 11.69 -8.21
CA VAL A 119 -0.95 11.27 -7.18
C VAL A 119 -2.09 12.28 -7.16
N VAL A 120 -3.25 11.86 -7.68
CA VAL A 120 -4.43 12.72 -7.81
C VAL A 120 -5.41 12.56 -6.66
N GLU A 121 -5.39 11.43 -5.97
CA GLU A 121 -6.30 11.15 -4.85
C GLU A 121 -5.74 10.08 -3.90
N ILE A 122 -6.21 10.10 -2.65
CA ILE A 122 -5.89 9.09 -1.62
C ILE A 122 -7.21 8.56 -1.03
N PHE A 123 -7.42 7.26 -1.14
CA PHE A 123 -8.53 6.57 -0.47
C PHE A 123 -8.07 5.85 0.79
N ASP A 124 -8.59 6.32 1.92
CA ASP A 124 -8.40 5.69 3.22
C ASP A 124 -9.58 4.78 3.54
N THR A 125 -9.34 3.47 3.52
CA THR A 125 -10.36 2.45 3.77
C THR A 125 -10.87 2.46 5.22
N GLU A 126 -10.10 2.97 6.19
CA GLU A 126 -10.58 3.17 7.56
C GLU A 126 -11.66 4.25 7.58
N PHE A 127 -11.40 5.38 6.92
CA PHE A 127 -12.37 6.47 6.79
C PHE A 127 -13.61 6.02 6.01
N LEU A 128 -13.42 5.37 4.87
CA LEU A 128 -14.53 4.88 4.05
C LEU A 128 -15.38 3.84 4.78
N GLY A 129 -14.78 3.01 5.64
CA GLY A 129 -15.54 2.08 6.48
C GLY A 129 -16.52 2.81 7.40
N TYR A 130 -16.12 3.93 8.02
CA TYR A 130 -17.03 4.75 8.82
C TYR A 130 -18.11 5.44 7.99
N GLU A 131 -17.76 5.96 6.81
CA GLU A 131 -18.71 6.67 5.93
C GLU A 131 -19.76 5.73 5.33
N VAL A 132 -19.37 4.52 4.93
CA VAL A 132 -20.25 3.56 4.25
C VAL A 132 -21.03 2.70 5.24
N PHE A 133 -20.39 2.21 6.31
CA PHE A 133 -21.01 1.27 7.25
C PHE A 133 -21.48 1.94 8.55
N GLY A 134 -21.22 3.24 8.72
CA GLY A 134 -21.68 4.08 9.82
C GLY A 134 -20.64 4.30 10.92
N LYS A 135 -20.79 5.40 11.67
CA LYS A 135 -19.80 5.87 12.66
C LYS A 135 -19.46 4.89 13.79
N ASN A 136 -20.36 3.95 14.10
CA ASN A 136 -20.15 2.95 15.15
C ASN A 136 -19.53 1.64 14.59
N PHE A 137 -19.24 1.60 13.30
CA PHE A 137 -18.59 0.45 12.67
C PHE A 137 -17.17 0.28 13.22
N ASN A 138 -16.77 -0.95 13.50
CA ASN A 138 -15.37 -1.22 13.79
C ASN A 138 -14.60 -1.19 12.47
N SER A 139 -13.99 -0.05 12.14
CA SER A 139 -13.31 0.15 10.87
C SER A 139 -11.89 -0.41 10.84
N SER A 140 -11.63 -1.55 11.48
CA SER A 140 -10.39 -2.28 11.24
C SER A 140 -10.39 -2.89 9.84
N LEU A 141 -9.22 -3.05 9.22
CA LEU A 141 -9.12 -3.56 7.84
C LEU A 141 -9.86 -4.89 7.67
N SER A 142 -9.70 -5.80 8.62
CA SER A 142 -10.38 -7.09 8.62
C SER A 142 -11.90 -6.98 8.57
N LYS A 143 -12.47 -5.97 9.23
CA LYS A 143 -13.92 -5.74 9.29
C LYS A 143 -14.42 -5.06 8.04
N VAL A 144 -13.67 -4.09 7.50
CA VAL A 144 -13.98 -3.45 6.21
C VAL A 144 -14.03 -4.53 5.11
N VAL A 145 -13.02 -5.38 5.04
CA VAL A 145 -12.92 -6.48 4.05
C VAL A 145 -14.05 -7.51 4.20
N GLU A 146 -14.39 -7.87 5.45
CA GLU A 146 -15.52 -8.76 5.73
C GLU A 146 -16.85 -8.13 5.29
N ALA A 147 -17.05 -6.84 5.55
CA ALA A 147 -18.27 -6.11 5.18
C ALA A 147 -18.46 -5.97 3.67
N THR A 148 -17.39 -5.99 2.87
CA THR A 148 -17.45 -6.05 1.40
C THR A 148 -17.61 -7.47 0.85
N GLY A 149 -17.82 -8.48 1.71
CA GLY A 149 -18.01 -9.88 1.30
C GLY A 149 -16.73 -10.61 0.88
N ILE A 150 -15.56 -10.06 1.23
CA ILE A 150 -14.27 -10.65 0.89
C ILE A 150 -13.76 -11.47 2.08
N SER A 151 -13.31 -12.70 1.82
CA SER A 151 -12.63 -13.50 2.82
C SER A 151 -11.19 -13.03 2.97
N GLY A 152 -10.90 -12.31 4.06
CA GLY A 152 -9.56 -11.85 4.42
C GLY A 152 -8.82 -12.79 5.38
N GLY A 153 -7.51 -12.62 5.53
CA GLY A 153 -6.72 -13.40 6.49
C GLY A 153 -5.25 -13.05 6.49
N PHE A 154 -4.52 -13.52 7.52
CA PHE A 154 -3.09 -13.22 7.71
C PHE A 154 -2.79 -11.71 7.67
N PHE A 155 -3.64 -10.92 8.33
CA PHE A 155 -3.43 -9.48 8.58
C PHE A 155 -2.16 -9.25 9.40
N HIS A 156 -1.65 -8.01 9.38
CA HIS A 156 -0.32 -7.63 9.84
C HIS A 156 0.81 -8.18 8.97
N ASN A 157 0.51 -8.55 7.74
CA ASN A 157 1.53 -8.76 6.72
C ASN A 157 1.29 -7.68 5.68
N ALA A 158 2.25 -6.76 5.53
CA ALA A 158 2.01 -5.54 4.77
C ALA A 158 1.53 -5.82 3.33
N GLY A 159 2.06 -6.87 2.70
CA GLY A 159 1.62 -7.31 1.37
C GLY A 159 0.16 -7.78 1.32
N ASN A 160 -0.30 -8.51 2.34
CA ASN A 160 -1.69 -8.89 2.44
C ASN A 160 -2.58 -7.68 2.71
N ASP A 161 -2.17 -6.79 3.61
CA ASP A 161 -2.94 -5.63 4.03
C ASP A 161 -3.12 -4.62 2.90
N ALA A 162 -2.08 -4.38 2.09
CA ALA A 162 -2.17 -3.61 0.86
C ALA A 162 -3.15 -4.24 -0.14
N ASN A 163 -3.13 -5.57 -0.32
CA ASN A 163 -4.02 -6.24 -1.26
C ASN A 163 -5.47 -6.16 -0.82
N PHE A 164 -5.73 -6.44 0.45
CA PHE A 164 -7.08 -6.40 0.99
C PHE A 164 -7.63 -4.97 1.05
N SER A 165 -6.80 -3.97 1.35
CA SER A 165 -7.19 -2.55 1.24
C SER A 165 -7.61 -2.22 -0.19
N LEU A 166 -6.84 -2.66 -1.19
CA LEU A 166 -7.18 -2.42 -2.60
C LEU A 166 -8.45 -3.14 -3.05
N ARG A 167 -8.70 -4.36 -2.55
CA ARG A 167 -9.89 -5.13 -2.93
C ARG A 167 -11.17 -4.65 -2.24
N ALA A 168 -11.05 -4.03 -1.08
CA ALA A 168 -12.18 -3.45 -0.36
C ALA A 168 -12.69 -2.15 -1.03
N MET A 169 -11.87 -1.55 -1.91
CA MET A 169 -12.21 -0.43 -2.79
C MET A 169 -12.82 -0.92 -4.11
#